data_AF-A0A382B8P5-F1
#
_entry.id   AF-A0A382B8P5-F1
#
_cell.length_a   1.000
_cell.length_b   1.000
_cell.length_c   1.000
_cell.angle_alpha   90.00
_cell.angle_beta   90.00
_cell.angle_gamma   90.00
#
_symmetry.space_group_name_H-M   'P 1'
#
loop_
_entity.id
_entity.type
_entity.pdbx_description
1 polymer ?
#
loop_
_entity_poly.entity_id
_entity_poly.type
_entity_poly.pdbx_seq_one_letter_code
_entity_poly.pdbx_strand_id
1 'polypeptide(L)'
;MKKKLNEGFTLIELIVVMVLLGILAAVAVPRMTSSIRDAEEKSEMKFIADLKSALDLHASDHFIKNSVMDYPDDPFDALAQRPFHDDMTGEGWHYNGMSIVHVRNDGNYYEWDYNKGNPHNCDCGFDAAGHCIESGCYEITGPGLDGHSY
;
A
#
# COMPACT_ATOMS: atom_id res chain seq x y z
N MET A 1 -21.55 -57.92 -27.83
CA MET A 1 -20.13 -57.67 -27.45
C MET A 1 -19.79 -56.23 -27.86
N LYS A 2 -19.63 -55.30 -26.91
CA LYS A 2 -19.27 -53.90 -27.22
C LYS A 2 -17.74 -53.82 -27.41
N LYS A 3 -17.27 -53.52 -28.61
CA LYS A 3 -15.84 -53.23 -28.87
C LYS A 3 -15.50 -51.90 -28.18
N LYS A 4 -14.56 -51.91 -27.24
CA LYS A 4 -13.95 -50.68 -26.73
C LYS A 4 -12.94 -50.21 -27.77
N LEU A 5 -13.18 -49.04 -28.36
CA LEU A 5 -12.18 -48.33 -29.16
C LEU A 5 -11.20 -47.71 -28.16
N ASN A 6 -10.04 -48.34 -27.98
CA ASN A 6 -8.91 -47.68 -27.34
C ASN A 6 -8.23 -46.84 -28.42
N GLU A 7 -8.72 -45.61 -28.61
CA GLU A 7 -8.05 -44.61 -29.43
C GLU A 7 -6.83 -44.12 -28.65
N GLY A 8 -5.64 -44.55 -29.07
CA GLY A 8 -4.38 -44.09 -28.52
C GLY A 8 -4.07 -42.68 -29.00
N PHE A 9 -3.68 -41.81 -28.07
CA PHE A 9 -3.21 -40.46 -28.34
C PHE A 9 -2.01 -40.49 -29.31
N THR A 10 -1.99 -39.62 -30.32
CA THR A 10 -0.88 -39.60 -31.29
C THR A 10 0.29 -38.76 -30.77
N LEU A 11 1.52 -39.12 -31.12
CA LEU A 11 2.71 -38.33 -30.76
C LEU A 11 2.64 -36.90 -31.31
N ILE A 12 2.07 -36.74 -32.50
CA ILE A 12 1.92 -35.43 -33.14
C ILE A 12 0.96 -34.52 -32.38
N GLU A 13 -0.12 -35.08 -31.84
CA GLU A 13 -1.10 -34.34 -31.04
C GLU A 13 -0.49 -33.82 -29.74
N LEU A 14 0.38 -34.61 -29.10
CA LEU A 14 1.12 -34.17 -27.92
C LEU A 14 2.11 -33.05 -28.25
N ILE A 15 2.82 -33.14 -29.38
CA ILE A 15 3.79 -32.13 -29.81
C ILE A 15 3.10 -30.80 -30.12
N VAL A 16 1.97 -30.82 -30.83
CA VAL A 16 1.21 -29.59 -31.12
C VAL A 16 0.74 -28.92 -29.84
N VAL A 17 0.24 -29.68 -28.86
CA VAL A 17 -0.16 -29.13 -27.56
C VAL A 17 1.03 -28.51 -26.83
N MET A 18 2.20 -29.16 -26.81
CA MET A 18 3.41 -28.60 -26.19
C MET A 18 3.87 -27.30 -26.85
N VAL A 19 3.82 -27.22 -28.18
CA VAL A 19 4.17 -25.99 -28.93
C VAL A 19 3.20 -24.87 -28.59
N LEU A 20 1.89 -25.15 -28.56
CA LEU A 20 0.88 -24.15 -28.19
C LEU A 20 1.05 -23.67 -26.75
N LEU A 21 1.26 -24.58 -25.79
CA LEU A 21 1.55 -24.22 -24.40
C LEU A 21 2.84 -23.40 -24.27
N GLY A 22 3.86 -23.70 -25.07
CA GLY A 22 5.10 -22.92 -25.13
C GLY A 22 4.88 -21.47 -25.56
N ILE A 23 4.08 -21.24 -26.62
CA ILE A 23 3.75 -19.88 -27.09
C ILE A 23 2.92 -19.13 -26.04
N LEU A 24 1.91 -19.78 -25.46
CA LEU A 24 1.08 -19.16 -24.43
C LEU A 24 1.90 -18.79 -23.18
N ALA A 25 2.79 -19.67 -22.72
CA ALA A 25 3.66 -19.42 -21.57
C ALA A 25 4.61 -18.23 -21.83
N ALA A 26 5.19 -18.15 -23.04
CA ALA A 26 6.12 -17.07 -23.41
C ALA A 26 5.48 -15.67 -23.32
N VAL A 27 4.18 -15.55 -23.61
CA VAL A 27 3.45 -14.27 -23.53
C VAL A 27 2.83 -14.04 -22.14
N ALA A 28 2.35 -15.11 -21.49
CA ALA A 28 1.65 -15.00 -20.21
C ALA A 28 2.57 -14.62 -19.05
N VAL A 29 3.77 -15.19 -18.98
CA VAL A 29 4.69 -14.99 -17.84
C VAL A 29 5.10 -13.51 -17.68
N PRO A 30 5.61 -12.81 -18.71
CA PRO A 30 6.01 -11.41 -18.56
C PRO A 30 4.84 -10.48 -18.18
N ARG A 31 3.66 -10.72 -18.77
CA ARG A 31 2.44 -9.94 -18.49
C ARG A 31 1.94 -10.15 -17.07
N MET A 32 2.05 -11.36 -16.54
CA MET A 32 1.62 -11.66 -15.17
C MET A 32 2.53 -10.94 -14.16
N THR A 33 3.84 -10.96 -14.36
CA THR A 33 4.79 -10.23 -13.51
C THR A 33 4.51 -8.72 -13.49
N SER A 34 4.28 -8.10 -14.66
CA SER A 34 3.94 -6.66 -14.69
C SER A 34 2.61 -6.38 -13.99
N SER A 35 1.61 -7.24 -14.17
CA SER A 35 0.29 -7.06 -13.54
C SER A 35 0.34 -7.19 -12.02
N ILE A 36 1.22 -8.05 -11.48
CA ILE A 36 1.43 -8.20 -10.03
C ILE A 36 2.03 -6.91 -9.47
N ARG A 37 3.10 -6.39 -10.09
CA ARG A 37 3.72 -5.13 -9.64
C ARG A 37 2.73 -3.96 -9.67
N ASP A 38 1.97 -3.83 -10.76
CA ASP A 38 0.95 -2.77 -10.88
C ASP A 38 -0.16 -2.92 -9.82
N ALA A 39 -0.47 -4.16 -9.39
CA ALA A 39 -1.45 -4.41 -8.34
C ALA A 39 -0.91 -4.08 -6.94
N GLU A 40 0.38 -4.36 -6.69
CA GLU A 40 1.06 -4.00 -5.44
C GLU A 40 1.13 -2.48 -5.26
N GLU A 41 1.57 -1.75 -6.29
CA GLU A 41 1.61 -0.28 -6.26
C GLU A 41 0.21 0.31 -5.99
N LYS A 42 -0.83 -0.21 -6.65
CA LYS A 42 -2.21 0.25 -6.41
C LYS A 42 -2.72 -0.10 -5.01
N SER A 43 -2.32 -1.25 -4.47
CA SER A 43 -2.66 -1.64 -3.11
C SER A 43 -2.03 -0.68 -2.10
N GLU A 44 -0.78 -0.30 -2.31
CA GLU A 44 -0.04 0.64 -1.47
C GLU A 44 -0.67 2.05 -1.54
N MET A 45 -0.94 2.58 -2.74
CA MET A 45 -1.65 3.86 -2.89
C MET A 45 -2.99 3.86 -2.16
N LYS A 46 -3.76 2.78 -2.33
CA LYS A 46 -5.05 2.65 -1.67
C LYS A 46 -4.91 2.62 -0.15
N PHE A 47 -3.96 1.84 0.36
CA PHE A 47 -3.71 1.73 1.79
C PHE A 47 -3.34 3.10 2.39
N ILE A 48 -2.45 3.85 1.75
CA ILE A 48 -2.08 5.20 2.21
C ILE A 48 -3.28 6.16 2.15
N ALA A 49 -4.16 6.06 1.15
CA ALA A 49 -5.38 6.87 1.10
C ALA A 49 -6.38 6.51 2.22
N ASP A 50 -6.54 5.22 2.51
CA ASP A 50 -7.36 4.74 3.62
C ASP A 50 -6.77 5.21 4.98
N LEU A 51 -5.45 5.22 5.11
CA LEU A 51 -4.73 5.74 6.28
C LEU A 51 -4.93 7.25 6.47
N LYS A 52 -4.80 8.06 5.41
CA LYS A 52 -5.12 9.50 5.44
C LYS A 52 -6.54 9.75 5.93
N SER A 53 -7.49 8.98 5.39
CA SER A 53 -8.90 9.07 5.81
C SER A 53 -9.08 8.72 7.29
N ALA A 54 -8.36 7.72 7.80
CA ALA A 54 -8.39 7.36 9.22
C ALA A 54 -7.78 8.44 10.12
N LEU A 55 -6.67 9.08 9.69
CA LEU A 55 -6.06 10.21 10.39
C LEU A 55 -7.02 11.40 10.49
N ASP A 56 -7.71 11.74 9.40
CA ASP A 56 -8.69 12.83 9.39
C ASP A 56 -9.87 12.55 10.32
N LEU A 57 -10.33 11.28 10.36
CA LEU A 57 -11.39 10.84 11.29
C LEU A 57 -10.91 10.90 12.75
N HIS A 58 -9.68 10.48 13.02
CA HIS A 58 -9.08 10.56 14.35
C HIS A 58 -8.98 12.01 14.83
N ALA A 59 -8.47 12.90 14.00
CA ALA A 59 -8.38 14.33 14.29
C ALA A 59 -9.77 14.96 14.51
N SER A 60 -10.78 14.53 13.74
CA SER A 60 -12.17 14.98 13.92
C SER A 60 -12.72 14.56 15.29
N ASP A 61 -12.47 13.34 15.75
CA ASP A 61 -12.88 12.87 17.08
C ASP A 61 -12.18 13.67 18.19
N HIS A 62 -10.89 13.94 18.04
CA HIS A 62 -10.14 14.80 18.95
C HIS A 62 -10.67 16.24 18.98
N PHE A 63 -11.05 16.80 17.83
CA PHE A 63 -11.65 18.13 17.75
C PHE A 63 -12.98 18.21 18.49
N ILE A 64 -13.84 17.19 18.39
CA ILE A 64 -15.11 17.18 19.13
C ILE A 64 -14.90 17.13 20.64
N LYS A 65 -13.85 16.44 21.12
CA LYS A 65 -13.55 16.27 22.55
C LYS A 65 -12.81 17.46 23.15
N ASN A 66 -11.82 17.98 22.43
CA ASN A 66 -10.82 18.92 22.95
C ASN A 66 -10.84 20.26 22.21
N SER A 67 -11.71 20.45 21.22
CA SER A 67 -11.77 21.63 20.34
C SER A 67 -10.49 21.91 19.54
N VAL A 68 -9.64 20.89 19.40
CA VAL A 68 -8.34 20.95 18.72
C VAL A 68 -8.17 19.68 17.89
N MET A 69 -7.77 19.83 16.63
CA MET A 69 -7.35 18.68 15.81
C MET A 69 -5.96 18.26 16.25
N ASP A 70 -5.77 16.97 16.48
CA ASP A 70 -4.49 16.39 16.86
C ASP A 70 -4.31 15.06 16.11
N TYR A 71 -3.06 14.73 15.81
CA TYR A 71 -2.68 13.54 15.05
C TYR A 71 -1.74 12.68 15.88
N PRO A 72 -1.86 11.34 15.80
CA PRO A 72 -1.07 10.43 16.62
C PRO A 72 0.40 10.45 16.21
N ASP A 73 1.29 10.13 17.15
CA ASP A 73 2.73 9.97 16.87
C ASP A 73 2.98 8.79 15.91
N ASP A 74 2.33 7.65 16.15
CA ASP A 74 2.28 6.53 15.21
C ASP A 74 1.01 6.67 14.34
N PRO A 75 1.13 6.85 13.01
CA PRO A 75 -0.02 7.04 12.14
C PRO A 75 -0.98 5.83 12.16
N PHE A 76 -0.51 4.63 12.50
CA PHE A 76 -1.36 3.44 12.59
C PHE A 76 -2.25 3.40 13.83
N ASP A 77 -2.05 4.27 14.82
CA ASP A 77 -2.98 4.40 15.95
C ASP A 77 -4.32 5.04 15.54
N ALA A 78 -4.37 5.71 14.38
CA ALA A 78 -5.63 6.19 13.81
C ALA A 78 -6.48 5.07 13.19
N LEU A 79 -5.87 3.92 12.86
CA LEU A 79 -6.57 2.79 12.25
C LEU A 79 -7.33 1.99 13.31
N ALA A 80 -8.52 1.49 12.93
CA ALA A 80 -9.28 0.58 13.77
C ALA A 80 -8.57 -0.77 14.00
N GLN A 81 -7.76 -1.19 13.02
CA GLN A 81 -6.93 -2.38 13.09
C GLN A 81 -5.56 -2.06 12.50
N ARG A 82 -4.50 -2.36 13.24
CA ARG A 82 -3.13 -2.24 12.74
C ARG A 82 -2.90 -3.21 11.57
N PRO A 83 -2.16 -2.78 10.54
CA PRO A 83 -1.86 -3.64 9.41
C PRO A 83 -0.94 -4.79 9.83
N PHE A 84 -0.85 -5.81 8.97
CA PHE A 84 0.06 -6.93 9.19
C PHE A 84 1.51 -6.45 9.18
N HIS A 85 2.27 -6.90 10.16
CA HIS A 85 3.73 -6.80 10.23
C HIS A 85 4.26 -8.11 10.81
N ASP A 86 5.29 -8.67 10.18
CA ASP A 86 6.03 -9.80 10.70
C ASP A 86 7.34 -9.32 11.33
N ASP A 87 7.41 -9.36 12.66
CA ASP A 87 8.59 -8.94 13.43
C ASP A 87 9.85 -9.78 13.11
N MET A 88 9.71 -10.98 12.56
CA MET A 88 10.84 -11.87 12.25
C MET A 88 11.45 -11.57 10.89
N THR A 89 10.62 -11.28 9.88
CA THR A 89 11.05 -11.07 8.49
C THR A 89 11.11 -9.59 8.10
N GLY A 90 10.40 -8.73 8.85
CA GLY A 90 10.17 -7.34 8.51
C GLY A 90 9.05 -7.14 7.47
N GLU A 91 8.42 -8.21 6.98
CA GLU A 91 7.35 -8.14 5.97
C GLU A 91 6.16 -7.33 6.49
N GLY A 92 5.48 -6.65 5.57
CA GLY A 92 4.27 -5.89 5.85
C GLY A 92 4.54 -4.44 6.23
N TRP A 93 3.58 -3.84 6.94
CA TRP A 93 3.52 -2.41 7.20
C TRP A 93 3.97 -2.10 8.62
N HIS A 94 4.94 -1.20 8.77
CA HIS A 94 5.39 -0.71 10.06
C HIS A 94 5.70 0.78 10.02
N TYR A 95 5.73 1.41 11.19
CA TYR A 95 6.16 2.79 11.35
C TYR A 95 7.45 2.79 12.19
N ASN A 96 8.49 3.45 11.68
CA ASN A 96 9.81 3.45 12.32
C ASN A 96 10.08 4.70 13.20
N GLY A 97 9.07 5.55 13.40
CA GLY A 97 9.20 6.83 14.11
C GLY A 97 9.43 8.04 13.19
N MET A 98 9.58 7.83 11.88
CA MET A 98 9.73 8.90 10.90
C MET A 98 8.92 8.61 9.64
N SER A 99 9.00 7.38 9.14
CA SER A 99 8.39 6.97 7.89
C SER A 99 7.52 5.73 8.10
N ILE A 100 6.42 5.69 7.38
CA ILE A 100 5.59 4.51 7.15
C ILE A 100 6.32 3.65 6.13
N VAL A 101 6.58 2.40 6.46
CA VAL A 101 7.34 1.48 5.63
C VAL A 101 6.47 0.29 5.26
N HIS A 102 6.51 -0.12 3.99
CA HIS A 102 5.94 -1.37 3.52
C HIS A 102 7.04 -2.25 2.94
N VAL A 103 7.17 -3.48 3.45
CA VAL A 103 8.07 -4.50 2.90
C VAL A 103 7.24 -5.58 2.22
N ARG A 104 7.46 -5.76 0.92
CA ARG A 104 6.80 -6.79 0.10
C ARG A 104 7.45 -8.16 0.33
N ASN A 105 6.75 -9.23 -0.06
CA ASN A 105 7.23 -10.61 0.04
C ASN A 105 8.48 -10.90 -0.83
N ASP A 106 8.80 -10.05 -1.81
CA ASP A 106 10.04 -10.15 -2.59
C ASP A 106 11.24 -9.43 -1.92
N GLY A 107 11.03 -8.82 -0.76
CA GLY A 107 12.03 -8.07 0.00
C GLY A 107 12.22 -6.63 -0.44
N ASN A 108 11.51 -6.16 -1.48
CA ASN A 108 11.50 -4.74 -1.82
C ASN A 108 10.72 -3.96 -0.76
N TYR A 109 11.17 -2.74 -0.48
CA TYR A 109 10.51 -1.87 0.49
C TYR A 109 10.25 -0.48 -0.07
N TYR A 110 9.18 0.13 0.43
CA TYR A 110 8.74 1.46 0.07
C TYR A 110 8.44 2.26 1.33
N GLU A 111 8.78 3.54 1.30
CA GLU A 111 8.67 4.41 2.47
C GLU A 111 7.87 5.67 2.13
N TRP A 112 7.05 6.10 3.08
CA TRP A 112 6.36 7.37 3.06
C TRP A 112 6.69 8.13 4.34
N ASP A 113 7.23 9.33 4.22
CA ASP A 113 7.49 10.17 5.38
C ASP A 113 6.17 10.59 6.00
N TYR A 114 6.09 10.54 7.33
CA TYR A 114 4.95 11.01 8.09
C TYR A 114 5.42 12.08 9.05
N ASN A 115 5.07 13.33 8.73
CA ASN A 115 5.38 14.48 9.56
C ASN A 115 4.08 15.02 10.13
N LYS A 116 4.03 15.24 11.44
CA LYS A 116 2.91 15.92 12.08
C LYS A 116 3.37 17.17 12.82
N GLY A 117 2.50 18.18 12.80
CA GLY A 117 2.68 19.39 13.59
C GLY A 117 1.90 19.32 14.90
N ASN A 118 2.50 19.79 15.99
CA ASN A 118 1.81 19.87 17.27
C ASN A 118 0.80 21.02 17.25
N PRO A 119 -0.48 20.82 17.63
CA PRO A 119 -1.48 21.89 17.64
C PRO A 119 -1.18 23.04 18.61
N HIS A 120 -0.31 22.83 19.61
CA HIS A 120 0.10 23.84 20.57
C HIS A 120 1.37 24.60 20.15
N ASN A 121 1.96 24.21 19.03
CA ASN A 121 3.09 24.90 18.41
C ASN A 121 2.65 25.50 17.07
N CYS A 122 3.42 26.46 16.56
CA CYS A 122 3.15 27.09 15.26
C CYS A 122 3.65 26.23 14.07
N ASP A 123 3.64 24.91 14.23
CA ASP A 123 4.19 23.95 13.25
C ASP A 123 3.31 23.86 12.00
N CYS A 124 2.01 24.11 12.17
CA CYS A 124 0.99 24.02 11.13
C CYS A 124 0.77 25.33 10.36
N GLY A 125 1.66 26.31 10.56
CA GLY A 125 1.68 27.57 9.85
C GLY A 125 0.95 28.70 10.56
N PHE A 126 0.78 29.80 9.82
CA PHE A 126 0.24 31.06 10.30
C PHE A 126 -0.96 31.48 9.44
N ASP A 127 -1.93 32.14 10.06
CA ASP A 127 -3.04 32.78 9.36
C ASP A 127 -2.59 34.05 8.60
N ALA A 128 -3.51 34.68 7.86
CA ALA A 128 -3.22 35.90 7.11
C ALA A 128 -2.88 37.12 7.99
N ALA A 129 -3.17 37.05 9.30
CA ALA A 129 -2.83 38.08 10.28
C ALA A 129 -1.49 37.78 10.99
N GLY A 130 -0.85 36.65 10.69
CA GLY A 130 0.40 36.21 11.31
C GLY A 130 0.23 35.53 12.67
N HIS A 131 -0.99 35.14 13.06
CA HIS A 131 -1.21 34.32 14.25
C HIS A 131 -1.00 32.84 13.93
N CYS A 132 -0.52 32.08 14.92
CA CYS A 132 -0.33 30.65 14.76
C CYS A 132 -1.67 29.95 14.57
N ILE A 133 -1.69 28.95 13.69
CA ILE A 133 -2.85 28.11 13.49
C ILE A 133 -2.89 27.10 14.65
N GLU A 134 -3.85 27.27 15.57
CA GLU A 134 -4.07 26.39 16.73
C GLU A 134 -4.82 25.10 16.33
N SER A 135 -4.33 24.42 15.30
CA SER A 135 -4.85 23.15 14.81
C SER A 135 -3.69 22.28 14.40
N GLY A 136 -3.76 20.99 14.72
CA GLY A 136 -2.80 20.01 14.24
C GLY A 136 -2.88 19.88 12.73
N CYS A 137 -1.80 19.37 12.17
CA CYS A 137 -1.63 19.10 10.75
C CYS A 137 -0.74 17.87 10.60
N TYR A 138 -0.83 17.25 9.44
CA TYR A 138 0.11 16.21 9.05
C TYR A 138 0.38 16.29 7.55
N GLU A 139 1.50 15.71 7.15
CA GLU A 139 1.89 15.54 5.78
C GLU A 139 2.41 14.12 5.60
N ILE A 140 1.94 13.44 4.54
CA ILE A 140 2.47 12.16 4.10
C ILE A 140 3.00 12.33 2.68
N THR A 141 4.32 12.15 2.51
CA THR A 141 5.01 12.23 1.21
C THR A 141 5.68 10.91 0.87
N GLY A 142 5.60 10.48 -0.38
CA GLY A 142 6.25 9.25 -0.83
C GLY A 142 5.69 8.73 -2.16
N PRO A 143 6.09 7.52 -2.57
CA PRO A 143 5.69 6.92 -3.85
C PRO A 143 4.17 6.87 -4.06
N GLY A 144 3.71 7.12 -5.28
CA GLY A 144 2.29 7.10 -5.61
C GLY A 144 1.50 8.32 -5.09
N LEU A 145 2.16 9.25 -4.40
CA LEU A 145 1.64 10.55 -3.99
C LEU A 145 2.45 11.67 -4.67
N ASP A 146 1.80 12.83 -4.87
CA ASP A 146 2.46 14.09 -5.26
C ASP A 146 3.38 14.02 -6.51
N GLY A 147 3.15 13.03 -7.38
CA GLY A 147 3.92 12.80 -8.60
C GLY A 147 5.21 11.99 -8.41
N HIS A 148 5.49 11.47 -7.21
CA HIS A 148 6.62 10.60 -6.95
C HIS A 148 6.36 9.19 -7.51
N SER A 149 7.33 8.66 -8.27
CA SER A 149 7.26 7.29 -8.78
C SER A 149 7.63 6.27 -7.70
N TYR A 150 7.09 5.06 -7.86
CA TYR A 150 7.59 3.83 -7.26
C TYR A 150 8.97 3.45 -7.79
#